data_AF-A0A0Q6GN48-F1
#
_entry.id   AF-A0A0Q6GN48-F1
#
_cell.length_a   1.000
_cell.length_b   1.000
_cell.length_c   1.000
_cell.angle_alpha   90.00
_cell.angle_beta   90.00
_cell.angle_gamma   90.00
#
_symmetry.space_group_name_H-M   'P 1'
#
loop_
_entity.id
_entity.type
_entity.pdbx_description
1 polymer ?
#
loop_
_entity_poly.entity_id
_entity_poly.type
_entity_poly.pdbx_seq_one_letter_code
_entity_poly.pdbx_strand_id
1 'polypeptide(L)'
;MFARKQSTKAADVDLRFVSDAYWTPPGPAALIEVPPAMFMYAAPTISRMEVFASAVFEKTAAAPMGEFFFLVDREGNRTLAAYSHMDECSVPMWVDSIDLIVVARELRDQCRRDCWATEAYS
;
A
#
# COMPACT_ATOMS: atom_id res chain seq x y z
N MET A 1 20.74 -40.44 -41.76
CA MET A 1 19.45 -40.08 -41.13
C MET A 1 19.74 -39.22 -39.91
N PHE A 2 19.39 -37.93 -39.97
CA PHE A 2 19.55 -37.00 -38.85
C PHE A 2 18.22 -36.85 -38.12
N ALA A 3 18.21 -37.04 -36.80
CA ALA A 3 17.27 -36.39 -35.89
C ALA A 3 17.76 -36.54 -34.44
N ARG A 4 18.66 -35.64 -34.02
CA ARG A 4 19.00 -35.43 -32.62
C ARG A 4 17.89 -34.53 -32.05
N LYS A 5 16.89 -35.12 -31.39
CA LYS A 5 15.88 -34.32 -30.65
C LYS A 5 16.57 -33.73 -29.43
N GLN A 6 16.89 -32.43 -29.53
CA GLN A 6 17.35 -31.62 -28.42
C GLN A 6 16.30 -31.65 -27.31
N SER A 7 16.77 -32.00 -26.12
CA SER A 7 16.07 -31.81 -24.85
C SER A 7 15.84 -30.32 -24.66
N THR A 8 14.61 -29.87 -24.81
CA THR A 8 14.16 -28.55 -24.36
C THR A 8 14.11 -28.58 -22.84
N LYS A 9 15.22 -28.20 -22.22
CA LYS A 9 15.27 -27.80 -20.82
C LYS A 9 14.29 -26.63 -20.66
N ALA A 10 13.17 -26.88 -20.00
CA ALA A 10 12.25 -25.82 -19.61
C ALA A 10 13.07 -24.78 -18.83
N ALA A 11 13.05 -23.53 -19.31
CA ALA A 11 13.68 -22.43 -18.62
C ALA A 11 13.10 -22.34 -17.21
N ASP A 12 13.98 -22.28 -16.22
CA ASP A 12 13.66 -21.83 -14.86
C ASP A 12 12.85 -20.54 -14.99
N VAL A 13 11.55 -20.63 -14.70
CA VAL A 13 10.73 -19.44 -14.44
C VAL A 13 11.10 -19.04 -13.02
N ASP A 14 12.04 -18.11 -12.90
CA ASP A 14 12.36 -17.44 -11.65
C ASP A 14 11.11 -16.66 -11.20
N LEU A 15 10.25 -17.33 -10.42
CA LEU A 15 9.06 -16.79 -9.75
C LEU A 15 9.47 -15.88 -8.58
N ARG A 16 10.43 -14.98 -8.79
CA ARG A 16 10.44 -13.76 -7.99
C ARG A 16 9.16 -13.04 -8.35
N PHE A 17 8.16 -13.19 -7.48
CA PHE A 17 6.90 -12.48 -7.49
C PHE A 17 7.19 -10.98 -7.51
N VAL A 18 7.47 -10.43 -8.68
CA VAL A 18 7.34 -9.00 -8.95
C VAL A 18 5.89 -8.85 -9.35
N SER A 19 5.01 -8.93 -8.36
CA SER A 19 3.61 -8.56 -8.53
C SER A 19 3.60 -7.05 -8.68
N ASP A 20 3.85 -6.58 -9.89
CA ASP A 20 3.69 -5.17 -10.23
C ASP A 20 2.29 -4.76 -9.74
N ALA A 21 2.16 -3.75 -8.88
CA ALA A 21 0.85 -3.26 -8.45
C ALA A 21 0.60 -1.85 -9.02
N TYR A 22 -0.67 -1.49 -9.19
CA TYR A 22 -1.11 -0.16 -9.61
C TYR A 22 -2.00 0.47 -8.55
N TRP A 23 -2.05 1.80 -8.61
CA TRP A 23 -2.59 2.64 -7.57
C TRP A 23 -3.70 3.54 -8.10
N THR A 24 -4.77 3.68 -7.32
CA THR A 24 -5.83 4.67 -7.56
C THR A 24 -5.56 5.94 -6.72
N PRO A 25 -5.68 7.16 -7.26
CA PRO A 25 -5.49 8.37 -6.45
C PRO A 25 -6.39 8.38 -5.20
N PRO A 26 -5.96 8.95 -4.07
CA PRO A 26 -6.74 8.88 -2.83
C PRO A 26 -8.00 9.72 -2.99
N GLY A 27 -9.13 9.13 -2.61
CA GLY A 27 -10.41 9.81 -2.55
C GLY A 27 -10.71 10.27 -1.12
N PRO A 28 -11.32 11.47 -0.92
CA PRO A 28 -11.88 11.82 0.37
C PRO A 28 -12.99 10.83 0.69
N ALA A 29 -13.03 10.37 1.93
CA ALA A 29 -13.94 9.33 2.30
C ALA A 29 -14.74 9.67 3.56
N ALA A 30 -16.06 9.73 3.41
CA ALA A 30 -16.97 10.15 4.47
C ALA A 30 -17.36 9.00 5.42
N LEU A 31 -17.23 7.75 4.99
CA LEU A 31 -17.66 6.55 5.71
C LEU A 31 -16.66 5.41 5.49
N ILE A 32 -15.44 5.53 6.02
CA ILE A 32 -14.53 4.40 6.10
C ILE A 32 -14.33 4.04 7.56
N GLU A 33 -14.41 2.75 7.84
CA GLU A 33 -13.97 2.21 9.12
C GLU A 33 -12.44 2.32 9.18
N VAL A 34 -11.97 3.34 9.90
CA VAL A 34 -10.54 3.54 10.14
C VAL A 34 -10.05 2.40 11.04
N PRO A 35 -8.93 1.72 10.70
CA PRO A 35 -8.39 0.65 11.51
C PRO A 35 -8.24 1.09 12.99
N PRO A 36 -8.66 0.28 13.98
CA PRO A 36 -8.64 0.67 15.40
C PRO A 36 -7.25 1.12 15.88
N ALA A 37 -6.19 0.51 15.33
CA ALA A 37 -4.81 0.91 15.60
C ALA A 37 -4.57 2.39 15.26
N MET A 38 -4.99 2.87 14.09
CA MET A 38 -4.81 4.27 13.70
C MET A 38 -5.55 5.22 14.65
N PHE A 39 -6.70 4.80 15.19
CA PHE A 39 -7.47 5.60 16.13
C PHE A 39 -6.67 5.89 17.42
N MET A 40 -5.95 4.88 17.93
CA MET A 40 -5.10 5.06 19.11
C MET A 40 -3.92 6.00 18.86
N TYR A 41 -3.32 5.97 17.66
CA TYR A 41 -2.19 6.83 17.28
C TYR A 41 -2.62 8.27 16.97
N ALA A 42 -3.83 8.46 16.44
CA ALA A 42 -4.36 9.76 16.05
C ALA A 42 -5.10 10.48 17.18
N ALA A 43 -5.50 9.78 18.25
CA ALA A 43 -6.10 10.42 19.43
C ALA A 43 -5.07 11.34 20.12
N PRO A 44 -5.41 12.60 20.46
CA PRO A 44 -6.75 13.22 20.46
C PRO A 44 -7.11 13.99 19.17
N THR A 45 -6.20 14.11 18.22
CA THR A 45 -6.33 14.96 17.03
C THR A 45 -7.24 14.39 15.93
N ILE A 46 -7.68 13.12 16.06
CA ILE A 46 -8.47 12.44 15.02
C ILE A 46 -9.78 13.14 14.65
N SER A 47 -10.42 13.84 15.59
CA SER A 47 -11.72 14.51 15.35
C SER A 47 -11.65 15.66 14.35
N ARG A 48 -10.45 16.19 14.09
CA ARG A 48 -10.20 17.28 13.12
C ARG A 48 -9.48 16.81 11.86
N MET A 49 -9.17 15.53 11.72
CA MET A 49 -8.43 15.00 10.57
C MET A 49 -9.35 14.72 9.39
N GLU A 50 -8.82 14.92 8.18
CA GLU A 50 -9.46 14.47 6.95
C GLU A 50 -9.03 13.03 6.64
N VAL A 51 -9.99 12.17 6.31
CA VAL A 51 -9.74 10.77 5.97
C VAL A 51 -9.70 10.61 4.45
N PHE A 52 -8.62 10.00 3.97
CA PHE A 52 -8.49 9.56 2.61
C PHE A 52 -8.14 8.08 2.59
N ALA A 53 -8.61 7.38 1.58
CA ALA A 53 -8.16 6.03 1.30
C ALA A 53 -7.88 5.84 -0.18
N SER A 54 -7.08 4.84 -0.48
CA SER A 54 -6.75 4.44 -1.83
C SER A 54 -6.61 2.93 -1.91
N ALA A 55 -7.25 2.34 -2.91
CA ALA A 55 -7.10 0.91 -3.19
C ALA A 55 -5.85 0.64 -4.02
N VAL A 56 -5.16 -0.43 -3.63
CA VAL A 56 -4.00 -1.01 -4.30
C VAL A 56 -4.44 -2.29 -4.99
N PHE A 57 -4.03 -2.46 -6.24
CA PHE A 57 -4.40 -3.61 -7.06
C PHE A 57 -3.18 -4.25 -7.70
N GLU A 58 -3.21 -5.56 -7.91
CA GLU A 58 -2.22 -6.27 -8.72
C GLU A 58 -2.38 -5.89 -10.20
N LYS A 59 -1.32 -5.48 -10.88
CA LYS A 59 -1.33 -4.99 -12.27
C LYS A 59 -1.72 -6.05 -13.29
N THR A 60 -1.35 -7.29 -13.06
CA THR A 60 -1.60 -8.42 -13.97
C THR A 60 -3.02 -8.95 -13.85
N ALA A 61 -3.51 -9.14 -12.62
CA ALA A 61 -4.81 -9.73 -12.36
C ALA A 61 -5.93 -8.71 -12.08
N ALA A 62 -5.58 -7.43 -11.87
CA ALA A 62 -6.48 -6.40 -11.33
C ALA A 62 -7.15 -6.84 -10.01
N ALA A 63 -6.50 -7.75 -9.27
CA ALA A 63 -6.99 -8.26 -8.01
C ALA A 63 -6.71 -7.24 -6.89
N PRO A 64 -7.64 -7.03 -5.95
CA PRO A 64 -7.40 -6.15 -4.81
C PRO A 64 -6.24 -6.72 -3.98
N MET A 65 -5.22 -5.88 -3.75
CA MET A 65 -4.04 -6.21 -2.95
C MET A 65 -4.03 -5.53 -1.60
N GLY A 66 -4.90 -4.55 -1.37
CA GLY A 66 -5.01 -3.85 -0.09
C GLY A 66 -5.47 -2.41 -0.25
N GLU A 67 -5.44 -1.67 0.85
CA GLU A 67 -5.83 -0.26 0.89
C GLU A 67 -4.84 0.55 1.73
N PHE A 68 -4.46 1.72 1.21
CA PHE A 68 -3.80 2.75 2.01
C PHE A 68 -4.84 3.63 2.70
N PHE A 69 -4.60 3.91 3.97
CA PHE A 69 -5.37 4.84 4.79
C PHE A 69 -4.52 6.05 5.13
N PHE A 70 -5.08 7.23 5.02
CA PHE A 70 -4.43 8.50 5.34
C PHE A 70 -5.35 9.34 6.22
N LEU A 71 -4.89 9.70 7.42
CA LEU A 71 -5.51 10.70 8.28
C LEU A 71 -4.67 11.97 8.26
N VAL A 72 -5.18 13.00 7.60
CA VAL A 72 -4.45 14.25 7.35
C VAL A 72 -4.74 15.26 8.46
N ASP A 73 -3.71 15.66 9.20
CA ASP A 73 -3.73 16.72 10.19
C ASP A 73 -3.17 18.00 9.56
N ARG A 74 -4.04 18.81 8.94
CA ARG A 74 -3.62 20.06 8.28
C ARG A 74 -3.03 21.07 9.26
N GLU A 75 -3.49 21.10 10.50
CA GLU A 75 -2.94 21.99 11.54
C GLU A 75 -1.52 21.59 11.94
N GLY A 76 -1.26 20.27 12.02
CA GLY A 76 0.05 19.71 12.32
C GLY A 76 0.98 19.56 11.11
N ASN A 77 0.52 19.87 9.89
CA ASN A 77 1.20 19.63 8.62
C ASN A 77 1.78 18.21 8.50
N ARG A 78 0.99 17.21 8.85
CA ARG A 78 1.40 15.81 8.90
C ARG A 78 0.26 14.87 8.57
N THR A 79 0.58 13.66 8.18
CA THR A 79 -0.39 12.60 7.89
C THR A 79 -0.03 11.34 8.64
N LEU A 80 -1.01 10.74 9.33
CA LEU A 80 -0.90 9.39 9.85
C LEU A 80 -1.34 8.44 8.74
N ALA A 81 -0.48 7.50 8.38
CA ALA A 81 -0.75 6.57 7.30
C ALA A 81 -0.59 5.11 7.74
N ALA A 82 -1.40 4.24 7.17
CA ALA A 82 -1.28 2.79 7.36
C ALA A 82 -1.73 2.04 6.10
N TYR A 83 -1.23 0.82 5.95
CA TYR A 83 -1.63 -0.09 4.89
C TYR A 83 -2.44 -1.24 5.48
N SER A 84 -3.56 -1.59 4.85
CA SER A 84 -4.41 -2.71 5.24
C SER A 84 -4.49 -3.74 4.13
N HIS A 85 -4.44 -5.03 4.48
CA HIS A 85 -4.66 -6.13 3.57
C HIS A 85 -5.23 -7.34 4.33
N MET A 86 -6.35 -7.90 3.86
CA MET A 86 -6.99 -9.09 4.44
C MET A 86 -7.18 -9.02 5.96
N ASP A 87 -7.78 -7.93 6.45
CA ASP A 87 -8.04 -7.65 7.88
C ASP A 87 -6.80 -7.42 8.75
N GLU A 88 -5.60 -7.46 8.17
CA GLU A 88 -4.35 -7.08 8.84
C GLU A 88 -3.94 -5.67 8.45
N CYS A 89 -3.42 -4.91 9.41
CA CYS A 89 -2.99 -3.52 9.21
C CYS A 89 -1.54 -3.34 9.64
N SER A 90 -0.77 -2.60 8.85
CA SER A 90 0.58 -2.20 9.19
C SER A 90 0.57 -1.33 10.44
N VAL A 91 1.72 -1.23 11.11
CA VAL A 91 1.88 -0.26 12.18
C VAL A 91 1.67 1.14 11.59
N PRO A 92 0.77 1.97 12.16
CA PRO A 92 0.56 3.33 11.67
C PRO A 92 1.83 4.17 11.83
N MET A 93 2.13 5.01 10.84
CA MET A 93 3.29 5.91 10.88
C MET A 93 2.91 7.35 10.57
N TRP A 94 3.56 8.28 11.27
CA TRP A 94 3.47 9.70 10.96
C TRP A 94 4.46 10.07 9.87
N VAL A 95 3.99 10.87 8.92
CA VAL A 95 4.80 11.52 7.90
C VAL A 95 4.58 13.03 8.01
N ASP A 96 5.64 13.81 8.08
CA ASP A 96 5.60 15.28 8.19
C ASP A 96 5.30 15.94 6.82
N SER A 97 4.21 15.52 6.21
CA SER A 97 3.69 16.04 4.94
C SER A 97 2.18 15.83 4.88
N ILE A 98 1.49 16.71 4.16
CA ILE A 98 0.08 16.56 3.77
C ILE A 98 -0.07 16.20 2.27
N ASP A 99 1.04 16.13 1.53
CA ASP A 99 1.05 15.63 0.16
C ASP A 99 0.96 14.11 0.18
N LEU A 100 -0.21 13.58 -0.14
CA LEU A 100 -0.50 12.15 -0.09
C LEU A 100 0.38 11.32 -1.03
N ILE A 101 0.95 11.90 -2.10
CA ILE A 101 1.89 11.19 -2.97
C ILE A 101 3.21 10.96 -2.23
N VAL A 102 3.69 11.97 -1.49
CA VAL A 102 4.89 11.85 -0.63
C VAL A 102 4.63 10.84 0.48
N VAL A 103 3.50 10.97 1.18
CA VAL A 103 3.13 10.07 2.28
C VAL A 103 3.01 8.63 1.82
N ALA A 104 2.37 8.38 0.68
CA ALA A 104 2.22 7.03 0.14
C ALA A 104 3.55 6.39 -0.27
N ARG A 105 4.50 7.19 -0.79
CA ARG A 105 5.86 6.71 -1.10
C ARG A 105 6.61 6.31 0.16
N GLU A 106 6.55 7.13 1.21
CA GLU A 106 7.21 6.84 2.48
C GLU A 106 6.60 5.61 3.16
N LEU A 107 5.26 5.52 3.18
CA LEU A 107 4.55 4.36 3.72
C LEU A 107 4.90 3.09 2.95
N ARG A 108 4.94 3.14 1.60
CA ARG A 108 5.38 2.01 0.77
C ARG A 108 6.78 1.55 1.18
N ASP A 109 7.72 2.48 1.30
CA ASP A 109 9.11 2.16 1.63
C ASP A 109 9.22 1.57 3.04
N GLN A 110 8.40 2.01 3.99
CA GLN A 110 8.30 1.41 5.32
C GLN A 110 7.70 0.01 5.26
N CYS A 111 6.58 -0.18 4.57
CA CYS A 111 5.96 -1.48 4.36
C CYS A 111 6.94 -2.48 3.72
N ARG A 112 7.75 -2.06 2.73
CA ARG A 112 8.80 -2.90 2.14
C ARG A 112 9.86 -3.32 3.15
N ARG A 113 10.29 -2.42 4.03
CA ARG A 113 11.23 -2.75 5.12
C ARG A 113 10.64 -3.77 6.10
N ASP A 114 9.35 -3.66 6.35
CA ASP A 114 8.59 -4.52 7.26
C ASP A 114 8.00 -5.76 6.57
N CYS A 115 8.39 -6.03 5.32
CA CYS A 115 7.94 -7.18 4.52
C CYS A 115 6.42 -7.25 4.27
N TRP A 116 5.74 -6.10 4.19
CA TRP A 116 4.36 -5.98 3.72
C TRP A 116 4.28 -5.92 2.20
N ALA A 117 3.28 -6.58 1.62
CA ALA A 117 3.08 -6.63 0.17
C ALA A 117 2.48 -5.30 -0.38
N THR A 118 3.34 -4.33 -0.74
CA THR A 118 2.92 -2.97 -1.14
C THR A 118 3.53 -2.46 -2.45
N GLU A 119 3.80 -3.31 -3.45
CA GLU A 119 4.52 -2.93 -4.70
C GLU A 119 3.77 -1.99 -5.68
N ALA A 120 2.95 -1.05 -5.19
CA ALA A 120 2.01 -0.23 -5.95
C ALA A 120 2.60 0.96 -6.73
N TYR A 121 3.90 1.23 -6.58
CA TYR A 121 4.55 2.40 -7.16
C TYR A 121 5.91 2.03 -7.74
N SER A 122 6.00 2.04 -9.08
CA SER A 122 7.23 2.01 -9.87
C SER A 122 7.54 3.40 -10.42
#